data_AF-A0A936B5I3-F1
#
_entry.id   AF-A0A936B5I3-F1
#
_cell.length_a   1.000
_cell.length_b   1.000
_cell.length_c   1.000
_cell.angle_alpha   90.00
_cell.angle_beta   90.00
_cell.angle_gamma   90.00
#
_symmetry.space_group_name_H-M   'P 1'
#
loop_
_entity.id
_entity.type
_entity.pdbx_description
1 polymer ?
#
loop_
_entity_poly.entity_id
_entity_poly.type
_entity_poly.pdbx_seq_one_letter_code
_entity_poly.pdbx_strand_id
1 'polypeptide(L)'
;MKFLIKIRTEWENTNESLVELINILAERTELNWVSDRKLSDLLKLLDNHLIALAEESGQEADVWLQTRLTDVIDLLVQATIIEDDDLTFIKDVIRARAQFVIKHIPKHQRRQDYLLGLPFEDCEKIRAKQEDLLCWYQECESIFAEHGESGISNLIKLLGFVKELSICQSQRKTQKMQELPLLGYTESNLWKGWLEGEDTKLVASMFQQMRPEADFGEYRESMLEGSLAWGLSAICKFLEELAQEENMRLSTDLGFLPSLVKYGAPVKLSCYLMRFISSRDVAIKIANKYVEKLKSGVVLESNSIQSEKNMRKMQ
;
A
#
# COMPACT_ATOMS: atom_id res chain seq x y z
N MET A 1 5.38 16.95 -17.02
CA MET A 1 5.52 17.66 -18.31
C MET A 1 5.47 19.18 -18.17
N LYS A 2 4.32 19.81 -17.89
CA LYS A 2 4.21 21.29 -17.79
C LYS A 2 5.23 21.96 -16.85
N PHE A 3 5.65 21.26 -15.78
CA PHE A 3 6.67 21.76 -14.86
C PHE A 3 8.09 21.77 -15.49
N LEU A 4 8.45 20.78 -16.32
CA LEU A 4 9.74 20.74 -17.01
C LEU A 4 9.86 21.87 -18.03
N ILE A 5 8.76 22.16 -18.73
CA ILE A 5 8.66 23.31 -19.64
C ILE A 5 8.90 24.60 -18.86
N LYS A 6 8.22 24.80 -17.72
CA LYS A 6 8.42 25.98 -16.87
C LYS A 6 9.88 26.16 -16.43
N ILE A 7 10.56 25.07 -16.03
CA ILE A 7 11.98 25.12 -15.64
C ILE A 7 12.86 25.52 -16.82
N ARG A 8 12.62 24.93 -18.00
CA ARG A 8 13.34 25.29 -19.22
C ARG A 8 13.18 26.78 -19.51
N THR A 9 11.96 27.30 -19.49
CA THR A 9 11.70 28.73 -19.72
C THR A 9 12.39 29.61 -18.69
N GLU A 10 12.40 29.22 -17.41
CA GLU A 10 13.11 29.97 -16.36
C GLU A 10 14.64 29.93 -16.56
N TRP A 11 15.20 28.79 -17.00
CA TRP A 11 16.62 28.61 -17.27
C TRP A 11 17.11 29.33 -18.52
N GLU A 12 16.30 29.39 -19.58
CA GLU A 12 16.66 30.14 -20.80
C GLU A 12 16.93 31.63 -20.49
N ASN A 13 16.35 32.17 -19.41
CA ASN A 13 16.62 33.54 -18.96
C ASN A 13 17.99 33.71 -18.26
N THR A 14 18.71 32.63 -17.91
CA THR A 14 20.03 32.70 -17.24
C THR A 14 21.20 32.74 -18.23
N ASN A 15 20.95 32.58 -19.54
CA ASN A 15 21.97 32.41 -20.59
C ASN A 15 22.91 31.19 -20.37
N GLU A 16 22.52 30.24 -19.53
CA GLU A 16 23.26 28.99 -19.32
C GLU A 16 22.86 27.93 -20.37
N SER A 17 23.72 26.95 -20.60
CA SER A 17 23.47 25.97 -21.68
C SER A 17 22.33 25.01 -21.30
N LEU A 18 21.53 24.60 -22.28
CA LEU A 18 20.49 23.58 -22.09
C LEU A 18 21.09 22.23 -21.67
N VAL A 19 22.29 21.91 -22.15
CA VAL A 19 23.04 20.70 -21.77
C VAL A 19 23.37 20.71 -20.28
N GLU A 20 23.75 21.86 -19.74
CA GLU A 20 24.03 22.03 -18.32
C GLU A 20 22.76 21.88 -17.47
N LEU A 21 21.63 22.42 -17.91
CA LEU A 21 20.34 22.16 -17.28
C LEU A 21 20.01 20.67 -17.25
N ILE A 22 20.16 19.97 -18.37
CA ILE A 22 19.91 18.53 -18.46
C ILE A 22 20.80 17.77 -17.47
N ASN A 23 22.10 18.09 -17.41
CA ASN A 23 23.02 17.47 -16.46
C ASN A 23 22.62 17.75 -15.02
N ILE A 24 22.22 18.99 -14.71
CA ILE A 24 21.76 19.38 -13.37
C ILE A 24 20.50 18.60 -12.97
N LEU A 25 19.51 18.49 -13.87
CA LEU A 25 18.28 17.72 -13.63
C LEU A 25 18.56 16.20 -13.55
N ALA A 26 19.54 15.72 -14.31
CA ALA A 26 19.94 14.32 -14.32
C ALA A 26 20.69 13.93 -13.04
N GLU A 27 21.59 14.78 -12.55
CA GLU A 27 22.57 14.41 -11.52
C GLU A 27 22.26 14.96 -10.13
N ARG A 28 21.31 15.90 -9.99
CA ARG A 28 20.96 16.50 -8.71
C ARG A 28 19.54 16.15 -8.28
N THR A 29 19.37 15.89 -6.99
CA THR A 29 18.06 15.75 -6.31
C THR A 29 17.59 17.08 -5.71
N GLU A 30 18.51 18.02 -5.53
CA GLU A 30 18.28 19.33 -4.93
C GLU A 30 18.60 20.44 -5.94
N LEU A 31 17.58 21.22 -6.27
CA LEU A 31 17.69 22.36 -7.18
C LEU A 31 17.52 23.64 -6.39
N ASN A 32 18.53 23.95 -5.57
CA ASN A 32 18.50 25.06 -4.62
C ASN A 32 18.39 26.46 -5.29
N TRP A 33 18.58 26.53 -6.60
CA TRP A 33 18.39 27.75 -7.41
C TRP A 33 16.92 27.94 -7.84
N VAL A 34 16.11 26.88 -7.83
CA VAL A 34 14.66 26.97 -8.01
C VAL A 34 14.03 27.11 -6.63
N SER A 35 13.53 28.30 -6.32
CA SER A 35 12.93 28.65 -5.01
C SER A 35 11.70 27.83 -4.60
N ASP A 36 11.24 26.89 -5.45
CA ASP A 36 10.02 26.12 -5.27
C ASP A 36 10.34 24.72 -4.70
N ARG A 37 10.10 24.50 -3.40
CA ARG A 37 10.22 23.17 -2.74
C ARG A 37 9.49 22.06 -3.51
N LYS A 38 8.47 22.43 -4.29
CA LYS A 38 7.70 21.54 -5.18
C LYS A 38 8.56 20.82 -6.22
N LEU A 39 9.72 21.35 -6.61
CA LEU A 39 10.50 20.75 -7.69
C LEU A 39 11.24 19.48 -7.26
N SER A 40 11.85 19.49 -6.08
CA SER A 40 12.46 18.28 -5.50
C SER A 40 11.42 17.16 -5.38
N ASP A 41 10.20 17.50 -4.94
CA ASP A 41 9.09 16.56 -4.82
C ASP A 41 8.64 16.01 -6.19
N LEU A 42 8.61 16.84 -7.23
CA LEU A 42 8.25 16.42 -8.59
C LEU A 42 9.30 15.52 -9.23
N LEU A 43 10.60 15.75 -8.96
CA LEU A 43 11.67 14.87 -9.41
C LEU A 43 11.63 13.52 -8.69
N LYS A 44 11.41 13.51 -7.37
CA LYS A 44 11.20 12.27 -6.61
C LYS A 44 10.00 11.48 -7.13
N LEU A 45 8.91 12.16 -7.49
CA LEU A 45 7.74 11.53 -8.11
C LEU A 45 8.09 10.91 -9.47
N LEU A 46 8.85 11.61 -10.29
CA LEU A 46 9.32 11.09 -11.57
C LEU A 46 10.21 9.85 -11.36
N ASP A 47 11.13 9.89 -10.41
CA ASP A 47 12.01 8.76 -10.07
C ASP A 47 11.20 7.52 -9.69
N ASN A 48 10.16 7.69 -8.86
CA ASN A 48 9.26 6.59 -8.48
C ASN A 48 8.58 5.95 -9.70
N HIS A 49 8.09 6.76 -10.65
CA HIS A 49 7.49 6.24 -11.87
C HIS A 49 8.51 5.51 -12.74
N LEU A 50 9.73 6.05 -12.87
CA LEU A 50 10.79 5.43 -13.66
C LEU A 50 11.26 4.10 -13.05
N ILE A 51 11.35 4.01 -11.73
CA ILE A 51 11.63 2.74 -11.02
C ILE A 51 10.53 1.73 -11.32
N ALA A 52 9.25 2.12 -11.16
CA ALA A 52 8.14 1.21 -11.41
C ALA A 52 8.13 0.67 -12.84
N LEU A 53 8.31 1.56 -13.82
CA LEU A 53 8.37 1.19 -15.24
C LEU A 53 9.55 0.27 -15.57
N ALA A 54 10.71 0.52 -14.95
CA ALA A 54 11.88 -0.33 -15.14
C ALA A 54 11.64 -1.74 -14.58
N GLU A 55 11.08 -1.87 -13.39
CA GLU A 55 10.80 -3.17 -12.77
C GLU A 55 9.65 -3.92 -13.48
N GLU A 56 8.59 -3.22 -13.92
CA GLU A 56 7.48 -3.81 -14.69
C GLU A 56 7.91 -4.32 -16.08
N SER A 57 8.98 -3.76 -16.65
CA SER A 57 9.47 -4.19 -17.95
C SER A 57 9.92 -5.66 -17.98
N GLY A 58 10.27 -6.22 -16.82
CA GLY A 58 10.82 -7.57 -16.68
C GLY A 58 12.18 -7.77 -17.36
N GLN A 59 12.76 -6.71 -17.92
CA GLN A 59 14.06 -6.71 -18.57
C GLN A 59 15.13 -6.15 -17.63
N GLU A 60 16.40 -6.41 -17.94
CA GLU A 60 17.47 -5.68 -17.27
C GLU A 60 17.31 -4.17 -17.55
N ALA A 61 17.54 -3.37 -16.52
CA ALA A 61 17.27 -1.93 -16.54
C ALA A 61 17.98 -1.22 -17.71
N ASP A 62 19.20 -1.65 -18.06
CA ASP A 62 19.96 -1.13 -19.20
C ASP A 62 19.32 -1.47 -20.56
N VAL A 63 18.68 -2.63 -20.67
CA VAL A 63 17.93 -3.04 -21.88
C VAL A 63 16.64 -2.24 -22.00
N TRP A 64 15.95 -2.00 -20.89
CA TRP A 64 14.75 -1.16 -20.85
C TRP A 64 15.05 0.28 -21.27
N LEU A 65 16.15 0.87 -20.78
CA LEU A 65 16.62 2.21 -21.15
C LEU A 65 16.80 2.37 -22.66
N GLN A 66 17.25 1.32 -23.35
CA GLN A 66 17.54 1.35 -24.79
C GLN A 66 16.32 1.05 -25.66
N THR A 67 15.34 0.31 -25.16
CA THR A 67 14.24 -0.22 -25.96
C THR A 67 12.93 0.50 -25.68
N ARG A 68 12.41 0.40 -24.45
CA ARG A 68 11.03 0.79 -24.11
C ARG A 68 10.88 2.18 -23.52
N LEU A 69 11.97 2.79 -23.04
CA LEU A 69 11.90 4.13 -22.47
C LEU A 69 11.40 5.16 -23.50
N THR A 70 11.77 5.01 -24.78
CA THR A 70 11.31 5.90 -25.85
C THR A 70 9.79 5.82 -26.03
N ASP A 71 9.21 4.61 -26.06
CA ASP A 71 7.76 4.40 -26.16
C ASP A 71 7.01 4.99 -24.97
N VAL A 72 7.57 4.86 -23.77
CA VAL A 72 6.99 5.42 -22.53
C VAL A 72 7.03 6.94 -22.55
N ILE A 73 8.14 7.53 -22.97
CA ILE A 73 8.25 8.98 -23.14
C ILE A 73 7.23 9.47 -24.17
N ASP A 74 7.09 8.77 -25.30
CA ASP A 74 6.14 9.13 -26.35
C ASP A 74 4.69 9.03 -25.87
N LEU A 75 4.34 8.01 -25.09
CA LEU A 75 3.01 7.89 -24.45
C LEU A 75 2.73 9.01 -23.44
N LEU A 76 3.70 9.35 -22.60
CA LEU A 76 3.57 10.41 -21.60
C LEU A 76 3.43 11.81 -22.24
N VAL A 77 4.02 12.00 -23.43
CA VAL A 77 3.94 13.24 -24.21
C VAL A 77 2.65 13.31 -24.99
N GLN A 78 2.23 12.24 -25.68
CA GLN A 78 1.06 12.24 -26.57
C GLN A 78 -0.25 12.62 -25.86
N ALA A 79 -0.29 12.48 -24.53
CA ALA A 79 -1.40 12.96 -23.68
C ALA A 79 -1.49 14.50 -23.58
N THR A 80 -0.55 15.25 -24.18
CA THR A 80 -0.42 16.70 -24.05
C THR A 80 -0.01 17.35 -25.38
N ILE A 81 -0.61 18.48 -25.73
CA ILE A 81 -0.14 19.33 -26.84
C ILE A 81 1.13 20.04 -26.34
N ILE A 82 2.29 19.68 -26.88
CA ILE A 82 3.62 20.22 -26.53
C ILE A 82 4.34 20.60 -27.83
N GLU A 83 5.09 21.70 -27.83
CA GLU A 83 5.92 22.12 -28.96
C GLU A 83 7.12 21.17 -29.18
N ASP A 84 7.61 21.04 -30.42
CA ASP A 84 8.64 20.05 -30.78
C ASP A 84 9.97 20.22 -30.02
N ASP A 85 10.36 21.46 -29.74
CA ASP A 85 11.59 21.73 -28.98
C ASP A 85 11.43 21.34 -27.50
N ASP A 86 10.28 21.64 -26.90
CA ASP A 86 9.95 21.26 -25.52
C ASP A 86 9.83 19.75 -25.38
N LEU A 87 9.27 19.10 -26.40
CA LEU A 87 9.23 17.67 -26.49
C LEU A 87 10.63 17.09 -26.45
N THR A 88 11.53 17.55 -27.33
CA THR A 88 12.91 17.07 -27.39
C THR A 88 13.61 17.21 -26.03
N PHE A 89 13.51 18.38 -25.40
CA PHE A 89 14.05 18.62 -24.06
C PHE A 89 13.50 17.65 -23.02
N ILE A 90 12.18 17.46 -22.97
CA ILE A 90 11.52 16.53 -22.05
C ILE A 90 12.03 15.10 -22.23
N LYS A 91 12.19 14.64 -23.49
CA LYS A 91 12.69 13.28 -23.76
C LYS A 91 14.10 13.11 -23.19
N ASP A 92 14.95 14.10 -23.40
CA ASP A 92 16.34 14.04 -22.95
C ASP A 92 16.47 14.10 -21.43
N VAL A 93 15.66 14.94 -20.76
CA VAL A 93 15.61 14.98 -19.29
C VAL A 93 15.13 13.66 -18.71
N ILE A 94 14.03 13.08 -19.23
CA ILE A 94 13.51 11.80 -18.72
C ILE A 94 14.54 10.69 -18.95
N ARG A 95 15.18 10.66 -20.13
CA ARG A 95 16.22 9.69 -20.45
C ARG A 95 17.42 9.80 -19.49
N ALA A 96 17.93 11.01 -19.30
CA ALA A 96 19.06 11.24 -18.42
C ALA A 96 18.71 10.90 -16.96
N ARG A 97 17.49 11.22 -16.52
CA ARG A 97 17.03 10.89 -15.16
C ARG A 97 16.85 9.39 -14.97
N ALA A 98 16.29 8.67 -15.94
CA ALA A 98 16.16 7.22 -15.89
C ALA A 98 17.54 6.54 -15.81
N GLN A 99 18.52 7.01 -16.59
CA GLN A 99 19.90 6.54 -16.52
C GLN A 99 20.51 6.81 -15.15
N PHE A 100 20.30 8.00 -14.58
CA PHE A 100 20.77 8.33 -13.24
C PHE A 100 20.20 7.38 -12.19
N VAL A 101 18.89 7.19 -12.16
CA VAL A 101 18.18 6.29 -11.23
C VAL A 101 18.74 4.87 -11.33
N ILE A 102 18.89 4.35 -12.55
CA ILE A 102 19.36 2.98 -12.77
C ILE A 102 20.83 2.80 -12.38
N LYS A 103 21.67 3.82 -12.61
CA LYS A 103 23.09 3.76 -12.31
C LYS A 103 23.38 3.92 -10.81
N HIS A 104 22.61 4.75 -10.10
CA HIS A 104 22.94 5.16 -8.74
C HIS A 104 22.10 4.51 -7.65
N ILE A 105 20.89 4.04 -7.96
CA ILE A 105 20.06 3.30 -6.98
C ILE A 105 20.26 1.82 -7.22
N PRO A 106 20.76 1.03 -6.26
CA PRO A 106 20.97 -0.41 -6.44
C PRO A 106 19.69 -1.16 -6.85
N LYS A 107 19.83 -2.23 -7.65
CA LYS A 107 18.70 -3.05 -8.12
C LYS A 107 17.81 -3.56 -6.96
N HIS A 108 18.42 -4.01 -5.86
CA HIS A 108 17.67 -4.48 -4.70
C HIS A 108 16.79 -3.35 -4.12
N GLN A 109 17.33 -2.14 -3.99
CA GLN A 109 16.61 -0.99 -3.46
C GLN A 109 15.48 -0.57 -4.40
N ARG A 110 15.71 -0.53 -5.73
CA ARG A 110 14.67 -0.23 -6.72
C ARG A 110 13.51 -1.23 -6.65
N ARG A 111 13.82 -2.51 -6.52
CA ARG A 111 12.81 -3.57 -6.37
C ARG A 111 12.00 -3.39 -5.08
N GLN A 112 12.66 -3.06 -3.97
CA GLN A 112 11.99 -2.77 -2.70
C GLN A 112 11.07 -1.54 -2.81
N ASP A 113 11.55 -0.45 -3.43
CA ASP A 113 10.75 0.75 -3.68
C ASP A 113 9.52 0.45 -4.56
N TYR A 114 9.71 -0.37 -5.60
CA TYR A 114 8.62 -0.84 -6.46
C TYR A 114 7.59 -1.69 -5.70
N LEU A 115 8.03 -2.63 -4.86
CA LEU A 115 7.15 -3.48 -4.06
C LEU A 115 6.31 -2.68 -3.07
N LEU A 116 6.89 -1.63 -2.49
CA LEU A 116 6.18 -0.71 -1.61
C LEU A 116 5.14 0.10 -2.40
N GLY A 117 5.52 0.66 -3.56
CA GLY A 117 4.61 1.48 -4.36
C GLY A 117 4.11 2.73 -3.63
N LEU A 118 4.89 3.21 -2.64
CA LEU A 118 4.58 4.38 -1.80
C LEU A 118 5.42 5.59 -2.21
N PRO A 119 5.08 6.81 -1.74
CA PRO A 119 5.96 7.97 -1.87
C PRO A 119 7.35 7.70 -1.29
N PHE A 120 8.39 8.23 -1.93
CA PHE A 120 9.79 7.95 -1.54
C PHE A 120 10.09 8.22 -0.07
N GLU A 121 9.55 9.32 0.48
CA GLU A 121 9.70 9.66 1.91
C GLU A 121 9.13 8.56 2.82
N ASP A 122 8.02 7.93 2.45
CA ASP A 122 7.43 6.83 3.21
C ASP A 122 8.26 5.54 3.03
N CYS A 123 8.81 5.28 1.84
CA CYS A 123 9.72 4.17 1.61
C CYS A 123 10.99 4.27 2.48
N GLU A 124 11.55 5.47 2.62
CA GLU A 124 12.70 5.71 3.52
C GLU A 124 12.36 5.45 4.99
N LYS A 125 11.19 5.91 5.46
CA LYS A 125 10.71 5.64 6.82
C LYS A 125 10.56 4.14 7.07
N ILE A 126 10.01 3.40 6.11
CA ILE A 126 9.83 1.95 6.20
C ILE A 126 11.18 1.24 6.30
N ARG A 127 12.13 1.55 5.42
CA ARG A 127 13.48 0.96 5.47
C ARG A 127 14.19 1.25 6.79
N ALA A 128 14.11 2.49 7.29
CA ALA A 128 14.72 2.87 8.57
C ALA A 128 14.16 2.10 9.77
N LYS A 129 13.00 1.45 9.61
CA LYS A 129 12.29 0.68 10.64
C LYS A 129 12.11 -0.79 10.30
N GLN A 130 12.80 -1.30 9.28
CA GLN A 130 12.55 -2.64 8.75
C GLN A 130 12.65 -3.76 9.80
N GLU A 131 13.60 -3.68 10.74
CA GLU A 131 13.78 -4.69 11.79
C GLU A 131 12.61 -4.70 12.78
N ASP A 132 12.20 -3.52 13.26
CA ASP A 132 11.03 -3.35 14.14
C ASP A 132 9.76 -3.87 13.44
N LEU A 133 9.57 -3.52 12.17
CA LEU A 133 8.41 -3.92 11.36
C LEU A 133 8.36 -5.42 11.12
N LEU A 134 9.51 -6.04 10.80
CA LEU A 134 9.61 -7.49 10.60
C LEU A 134 9.29 -8.25 11.89
N CYS A 135 9.81 -7.77 13.02
CA CYS A 135 9.52 -8.34 14.34
C CYS A 135 8.01 -8.27 14.65
N TRP A 136 7.37 -7.11 14.50
CA TRP A 136 5.93 -6.99 14.75
C TRP A 136 5.10 -7.84 13.78
N TYR A 137 5.52 -7.95 12.52
CA TYR A 137 4.86 -8.76 11.50
C TYR A 137 4.90 -10.25 11.84
N GLN A 138 6.06 -10.77 12.28
CA GLN A 138 6.20 -12.15 12.73
C GLN A 138 5.35 -12.46 13.96
N GLU A 139 5.31 -11.53 14.93
CA GLU A 139 4.51 -11.72 16.12
C GLU A 139 2.99 -11.68 15.85
N CYS A 140 2.55 -11.29 14.64
CA CYS A 140 1.17 -11.38 14.21
C CYS A 140 0.74 -12.79 13.77
N GLU A 141 1.65 -13.77 13.64
CA GLU A 141 1.32 -15.12 13.16
C GLU A 141 0.25 -15.81 14.02
N SER A 142 0.20 -15.49 15.31
CA SER A 142 -0.74 -16.10 16.25
C SER A 142 -2.18 -15.61 16.09
N ILE A 143 -2.45 -14.50 15.36
CA ILE A 143 -3.80 -13.92 15.20
C ILE A 143 -4.80 -14.94 14.66
N PHE A 144 -4.36 -15.77 13.71
CA PHE A 144 -5.22 -16.76 13.08
C PHE A 144 -4.98 -18.19 13.59
N ALA A 145 -4.16 -18.35 14.63
CA ALA A 145 -3.95 -19.62 15.30
C ALA A 145 -5.12 -19.93 16.25
N GLU A 146 -5.46 -21.21 16.42
CA GLU A 146 -6.66 -21.61 17.17
C GLU A 146 -6.64 -21.20 18.66
N HIS A 147 -5.48 -20.81 19.22
CA HIS A 147 -5.24 -20.51 20.63
C HIS A 147 -4.40 -19.24 20.90
N GLY A 148 -4.27 -18.33 19.92
CA GLY A 148 -3.36 -17.19 20.02
C GLY A 148 -4.03 -15.87 20.40
N GLU A 149 -3.89 -15.42 21.65
CA GLU A 149 -4.28 -14.05 22.07
C GLU A 149 -3.22 -12.98 21.71
N SER A 150 -2.05 -13.35 21.16
CA SER A 150 -0.83 -12.54 21.26
C SER A 150 -0.47 -11.65 20.06
N GLY A 151 -1.22 -11.65 18.96
CA GLY A 151 -0.80 -10.96 17.73
C GLY A 151 -1.46 -9.60 17.46
N ILE A 152 -2.67 -9.35 17.99
CA ILE A 152 -3.44 -8.12 17.70
C ILE A 152 -2.70 -6.85 18.18
N SER A 153 -2.00 -6.93 19.31
CA SER A 153 -1.20 -5.80 19.83
C SER A 153 -0.11 -5.37 18.86
N ASN A 154 0.57 -6.33 18.22
CA ASN A 154 1.62 -6.03 17.24
C ASN A 154 1.04 -5.54 15.91
N LEU A 155 -0.13 -6.05 15.50
CA LEU A 155 -0.86 -5.47 14.38
C LEU A 155 -1.24 -4.00 14.66
N ILE A 156 -1.67 -3.68 15.87
CA ILE A 156 -1.95 -2.29 16.27
C ILE A 156 -0.69 -1.41 16.21
N LYS A 157 0.49 -1.92 16.59
CA LYS A 157 1.76 -1.19 16.41
C LYS A 157 2.07 -0.93 14.93
N LEU A 158 1.91 -1.94 14.07
CA LEU A 158 2.07 -1.80 12.61
C LEU A 158 1.11 -0.75 12.05
N LEU A 159 -0.16 -0.77 12.46
CA LEU A 159 -1.15 0.22 12.05
C LEU A 159 -0.81 1.63 12.55
N GLY A 160 -0.30 1.74 13.78
CA GLY A 160 0.21 2.99 14.33
C GLY A 160 1.30 3.58 13.45
N PHE A 161 2.28 2.77 13.04
CA PHE A 161 3.32 3.19 12.10
C PHE A 161 2.76 3.57 10.72
N VAL A 162 1.86 2.76 10.14
CA VAL A 162 1.23 3.08 8.84
C VAL A 162 0.50 4.44 8.89
N LYS A 163 -0.14 4.74 10.02
CA LYS A 163 -0.85 6.01 10.25
C LYS A 163 0.10 7.23 10.26
N GLU A 164 1.39 7.04 10.50
CA GLU A 164 2.40 8.10 10.45
C GLU A 164 2.87 8.42 9.03
N LEU A 165 2.65 7.52 8.07
CA LEU A 165 3.02 7.70 6.67
C LEU A 165 2.19 8.80 6.00
N SER A 166 2.78 9.46 5.00
CA SER A 166 2.17 10.60 4.29
C SER A 166 0.82 10.25 3.64
N ILE A 167 0.67 8.99 3.21
CA ILE A 167 -0.56 8.41 2.64
C ILE A 167 -1.77 8.45 3.59
N CYS A 168 -1.53 8.52 4.91
CA CYS A 168 -2.55 8.65 5.95
C CYS A 168 -2.69 10.10 6.45
N GLN A 169 -1.66 10.94 6.26
CA GLN A 169 -1.65 12.32 6.73
C GLN A 169 -2.47 13.28 5.88
N SER A 170 -2.61 13.02 4.57
CA SER A 170 -3.44 13.82 3.66
C SER A 170 -4.89 13.94 4.15
N GLN A 171 -5.40 12.91 4.83
CA GLN A 171 -6.73 12.87 5.43
C GLN A 171 -6.83 13.55 6.81
N ARG A 172 -5.71 13.81 7.51
CA ARG A 172 -5.73 14.51 8.81
C ARG A 172 -6.12 15.98 8.69
N LYS A 173 -5.87 16.61 7.53
CA LYS A 173 -6.12 18.06 7.33
C LYS A 173 -7.60 18.44 7.38
N THR A 174 -8.52 17.50 7.16
CA THR A 174 -9.97 17.71 7.20
C THR A 174 -10.59 17.44 8.57
N GLN A 175 -9.89 16.80 9.50
CA GLN A 175 -10.43 16.40 10.79
C GLN A 175 -9.59 17.01 11.92
N LYS A 176 -9.93 18.23 12.33
CA LYS A 176 -9.37 18.83 13.56
C LYS A 176 -9.76 17.97 14.75
N MET A 177 -8.81 17.20 15.28
CA MET A 177 -8.98 16.50 16.54
C MET A 177 -9.07 17.53 17.66
N GLN A 178 -10.22 17.64 18.31
CA GLN A 178 -10.25 18.05 19.71
C GLN A 178 -9.92 16.80 20.53
N GLU A 179 -8.69 16.74 21.04
CA GLU A 179 -8.31 15.76 22.07
C GLU A 179 -9.00 16.17 23.38
N LEU A 180 -10.26 15.78 23.54
CA LEU A 180 -10.91 15.73 24.83
C LEU A 180 -10.93 14.27 25.26
N PRO A 181 -10.07 13.86 26.21
CA PRO A 181 -10.08 12.50 26.75
C PRO A 181 -11.26 12.39 27.72
N LEU A 182 -12.47 12.37 27.18
CA LEU A 182 -13.67 12.01 27.93
C LEU A 182 -13.83 10.50 27.74
N LEU A 183 -13.56 9.73 28.81
CA LEU A 183 -13.91 8.30 29.01
C LEU A 183 -12.84 7.22 28.75
N GLY A 184 -11.57 7.55 28.50
CA GLY A 184 -10.50 6.53 28.46
C GLY A 184 -10.51 5.58 27.26
N TYR A 185 -11.34 5.85 26.25
CA TYR A 185 -11.27 5.19 24.94
C TYR A 185 -10.11 5.77 24.14
N THR A 186 -9.20 4.91 23.69
CA THR A 186 -8.11 5.28 22.78
C THR A 186 -8.36 4.72 21.39
N GLU A 187 -7.69 5.28 20.39
CA GLU A 187 -7.73 4.74 19.02
C GLU A 187 -7.28 3.28 18.97
N SER A 188 -6.31 2.89 19.81
CA SER A 188 -5.90 1.49 19.95
C SER A 188 -7.04 0.59 20.44
N ASN A 189 -7.91 1.07 21.35
CA ASN A 189 -9.10 0.32 21.76
C ASN A 189 -10.08 0.15 20.61
N LEU A 190 -10.30 1.21 19.82
CA LEU A 190 -11.17 1.16 18.63
C LEU A 190 -10.65 0.15 17.61
N TRP A 191 -9.36 0.21 17.27
CA TRP A 191 -8.74 -0.72 16.34
C TRP A 191 -8.80 -2.15 16.86
N LYS A 192 -8.55 -2.37 18.15
CA LYS A 192 -8.68 -3.68 18.78
C LYS A 192 -10.09 -4.27 18.58
N GLY A 193 -11.14 -3.53 18.96
CA GLY A 193 -12.52 -4.00 18.81
C GLY A 193 -12.90 -4.28 17.34
N TRP A 194 -12.44 -3.43 16.42
CA TRP A 194 -12.62 -3.65 14.98
C TRP A 194 -11.96 -4.94 14.50
N LEU A 195 -10.69 -5.15 14.85
CA LEU A 195 -9.90 -6.32 14.43
C LEU A 195 -10.39 -7.63 15.08
N GLU A 196 -10.91 -7.56 16.31
CA GLU A 196 -11.48 -8.70 17.03
C GLU A 196 -12.88 -9.10 16.55
N GLY A 197 -13.45 -8.37 15.59
CA GLY A 197 -14.77 -8.72 15.05
C GLY A 197 -15.95 -8.23 15.88
N GLU A 198 -15.75 -7.23 16.75
CA GLU A 198 -16.86 -6.68 17.57
C GLU A 198 -17.96 -6.09 16.69
N ASP A 199 -19.19 -6.07 17.21
CA ASP A 199 -20.35 -5.54 16.51
C ASP A 199 -20.10 -4.11 15.98
N THR A 200 -20.45 -3.89 14.72
CA THR A 200 -20.17 -2.61 14.03
C THR A 200 -20.80 -1.41 14.75
N LYS A 201 -21.95 -1.58 15.43
CA LYS A 201 -22.59 -0.49 16.19
C LYS A 201 -21.81 -0.18 17.46
N LEU A 202 -21.23 -1.19 18.11
CA LEU A 202 -20.37 -1.00 19.28
C LEU A 202 -19.12 -0.21 18.90
N VAL A 203 -18.42 -0.62 17.83
CA VAL A 203 -17.24 0.09 17.32
C VAL A 203 -17.58 1.52 16.89
N ALA A 204 -18.72 1.73 16.21
CA ALA A 204 -19.19 3.06 15.84
C ALA A 204 -19.48 3.95 17.07
N SER A 205 -20.04 3.36 18.14
CA SER A 205 -20.29 4.09 19.38
C SER A 205 -19.00 4.50 20.10
N MET A 206 -17.97 3.64 20.11
CA MET A 206 -16.64 3.97 20.62
C MET A 206 -16.01 5.10 19.80
N PHE A 207 -16.14 5.04 18.46
CA PHE A 207 -15.64 6.08 17.57
C PHE A 207 -16.31 7.43 17.84
N GLN A 208 -17.65 7.45 17.97
CA GLN A 208 -18.42 8.66 18.25
C GLN A 208 -18.11 9.27 19.61
N GLN A 209 -17.77 8.46 20.62
CA GLN A 209 -17.31 9.00 21.91
C GLN A 209 -15.97 9.73 21.80
N MET A 210 -15.06 9.25 20.94
CA MET A 210 -13.78 9.91 20.67
C MET A 210 -13.91 11.08 19.68
N ARG A 211 -14.87 11.00 18.74
CA ARG A 211 -15.09 11.96 17.66
C ARG A 211 -16.59 12.18 17.43
N PRO A 212 -17.26 12.98 18.28
CA PRO A 212 -18.72 13.12 18.25
C PRO A 212 -19.28 13.62 16.92
N GLU A 213 -18.53 14.49 16.23
CA GLU A 213 -18.94 15.13 14.99
C GLU A 213 -18.49 14.37 13.72
N ALA A 214 -17.82 13.23 13.88
CA ALA A 214 -17.30 12.47 12.74
C ALA A 214 -18.17 11.26 12.42
N ASP A 215 -18.31 10.94 11.13
CA ASP A 215 -18.98 9.73 10.69
C ASP A 215 -18.03 8.53 10.72
N PHE A 216 -18.47 7.44 11.37
CA PHE A 216 -17.69 6.20 11.41
C PHE A 216 -17.66 5.50 10.05
N GLY A 217 -18.71 5.63 9.23
CA GLY A 217 -18.75 5.05 7.89
C GLY A 217 -17.66 5.64 6.99
N GLU A 218 -17.58 6.98 6.95
CA GLU A 218 -16.53 7.70 6.24
C GLU A 218 -15.13 7.35 6.78
N TYR A 219 -14.95 7.30 8.11
CA TYR A 219 -13.68 6.88 8.69
C TYR A 219 -13.31 5.45 8.30
N ARG A 220 -14.27 4.51 8.35
CA ARG A 220 -14.06 3.12 7.96
C ARG A 220 -13.62 3.04 6.50
N GLU A 221 -14.34 3.68 5.58
CA GLU A 221 -14.05 3.61 4.15
C GLU A 221 -12.73 4.28 3.78
N SER A 222 -12.47 5.48 4.32
CA SER A 222 -11.28 6.25 3.97
C SER A 222 -10.00 5.76 4.66
N MET A 223 -10.09 5.42 5.95
CA MET A 223 -8.94 5.07 6.79
C MET A 223 -8.73 3.56 6.89
N LEU A 224 -9.73 2.80 7.36
CA LEU A 224 -9.58 1.36 7.61
C LEU A 224 -9.51 0.58 6.30
N GLU A 225 -10.47 0.81 5.39
CA GLU A 225 -10.58 0.12 4.11
C GLU A 225 -9.65 0.69 3.03
N GLY A 226 -9.33 1.98 3.15
CA GLY A 226 -8.43 2.71 2.26
C GLY A 226 -6.99 2.70 2.77
N SER A 227 -6.57 3.80 3.39
CA SER A 227 -5.16 4.10 3.62
C SER A 227 -4.43 3.07 4.49
N LEU A 228 -5.02 2.59 5.58
CA LEU A 228 -4.37 1.62 6.48
C LEU A 228 -4.24 0.25 5.83
N ALA A 229 -5.31 -0.28 5.23
CA ALA A 229 -5.25 -1.57 4.55
C ALA A 229 -4.28 -1.56 3.37
N TRP A 230 -4.26 -0.47 2.58
CA TRP A 230 -3.32 -0.34 1.47
C TRP A 230 -1.87 -0.20 1.95
N GLY A 231 -1.59 0.69 2.90
CA GLY A 231 -0.25 0.89 3.46
C GLY A 231 0.28 -0.37 4.14
N LEU A 232 -0.56 -1.10 4.88
CA LEU A 232 -0.18 -2.38 5.46
C LEU A 232 0.11 -3.42 4.36
N SER A 233 -0.70 -3.47 3.29
CA SER A 233 -0.44 -4.40 2.18
C SER A 233 0.91 -4.14 1.50
N ALA A 234 1.32 -2.87 1.36
CA ALA A 234 2.63 -2.52 0.82
C ALA A 234 3.76 -3.01 1.75
N ILE A 235 3.63 -2.73 3.05
CA ILE A 235 4.61 -3.17 4.06
C ILE A 235 4.70 -4.71 4.11
N CYS A 236 3.57 -5.43 4.10
CA CYS A 236 3.59 -6.91 4.11
C CYS A 236 4.37 -7.48 2.92
N LYS A 237 4.16 -6.97 1.70
CA LYS A 237 4.91 -7.42 0.52
C LYS A 237 6.41 -7.16 0.64
N PHE A 238 6.77 -5.97 1.13
CA PHE A 238 8.17 -5.62 1.38
C PHE A 238 8.81 -6.56 2.42
N LEU A 239 8.12 -6.83 3.53
CA LEU A 239 8.61 -7.73 4.58
C LEU A 239 8.67 -9.19 4.15
N GLU A 240 7.74 -9.65 3.31
CA GLU A 240 7.77 -10.99 2.72
C GLU A 240 8.99 -11.18 1.81
N GLU A 241 9.32 -10.19 0.98
CA GLU A 241 10.54 -10.23 0.17
C GLU A 241 11.80 -10.19 1.04
N LEU A 242 11.84 -9.30 2.03
CA LEU A 242 12.97 -9.19 2.97
C LEU A 242 13.20 -10.53 3.71
N ALA A 243 12.13 -11.15 4.19
CA ALA A 243 12.20 -12.46 4.83
C ALA A 243 12.71 -13.55 3.88
N GLN A 244 12.32 -13.52 2.60
CA GLN A 244 12.85 -14.46 1.60
C GLN A 244 14.35 -14.26 1.36
N GLU A 245 14.82 -13.02 1.26
CA GLU A 245 16.24 -12.67 1.13
C GLU A 245 17.05 -13.16 2.35
N GLU A 246 16.46 -13.08 3.55
CA GLU A 246 17.04 -13.55 4.80
C GLU A 246 16.83 -15.06 5.07
N ASN A 247 16.24 -15.79 4.11
CA ASN A 247 15.87 -17.21 4.25
C ASN A 247 14.98 -17.53 5.47
N MET A 248 14.17 -16.56 5.90
CA MET A 248 13.17 -16.71 6.95
C MET A 248 11.87 -17.26 6.38
N ARG A 249 11.30 -18.25 7.07
CA ARG A 249 9.99 -18.80 6.72
C ARG A 249 8.91 -18.09 7.52
N LEU A 250 8.05 -17.34 6.83
CA LEU A 250 6.87 -16.71 7.39
C LEU A 250 5.61 -17.55 7.14
N SER A 251 4.63 -17.46 8.04
CA SER A 251 3.31 -18.05 7.84
C SER A 251 2.57 -17.39 6.69
N THR A 252 1.94 -18.21 5.83
CA THR A 252 1.06 -17.72 4.75
C THR A 252 -0.16 -16.97 5.28
N ASP A 253 -0.47 -17.13 6.56
CA ASP A 253 -1.61 -16.48 7.20
C ASP A 253 -1.41 -14.98 7.37
N LEU A 254 -0.16 -14.52 7.41
CA LEU A 254 0.17 -13.09 7.51
C LEU A 254 -0.30 -12.30 6.27
N GLY A 255 -0.44 -12.97 5.11
CA GLY A 255 -1.03 -12.37 3.92
C GLY A 255 -2.50 -11.94 4.08
N PHE A 256 -3.18 -12.38 5.16
CA PHE A 256 -4.55 -11.96 5.48
C PHE A 256 -4.62 -10.70 6.34
N LEU A 257 -3.52 -10.18 6.90
CA LEU A 257 -3.55 -9.01 7.78
C LEU A 257 -4.17 -7.76 7.11
N PRO A 258 -3.85 -7.41 5.84
CA PRO A 258 -4.52 -6.29 5.18
C PRO A 258 -6.03 -6.48 5.05
N SER A 259 -6.48 -7.72 4.82
CA SER A 259 -7.92 -8.04 4.73
C SER A 259 -8.60 -7.99 6.09
N LEU A 260 -7.91 -8.44 7.15
CA LEU A 260 -8.37 -8.32 8.52
C LEU A 260 -8.59 -6.84 8.91
N VAL A 261 -7.64 -5.98 8.56
CA VAL A 261 -7.75 -4.52 8.80
C VAL A 261 -8.90 -3.92 7.99
N LYS A 262 -8.96 -4.23 6.70
CA LYS A 262 -10.00 -3.73 5.80
C LYS A 262 -11.40 -4.09 6.28
N TYR A 263 -11.63 -5.36 6.62
CA TYR A 263 -12.97 -5.87 6.88
C TYR A 263 -13.32 -6.03 8.36
N GLY A 264 -12.36 -5.90 9.27
CA GLY A 264 -12.54 -6.15 10.71
C GLY A 264 -13.05 -7.57 10.98
N ALA A 265 -12.59 -8.55 10.19
CA ALA A 265 -13.14 -9.90 10.18
C ALA A 265 -12.07 -10.88 10.71
N PRO A 266 -12.14 -11.33 11.98
CA PRO A 266 -11.02 -11.96 12.70
C PRO A 266 -10.63 -13.35 12.19
N VAL A 267 -11.44 -13.95 11.32
CA VAL A 267 -11.21 -15.31 10.80
C VAL A 267 -10.81 -15.25 9.32
N LYS A 268 -9.77 -15.99 8.91
CA LYS A 268 -9.32 -16.05 7.49
C LYS A 268 -10.46 -16.28 6.51
N LEU A 269 -11.34 -17.23 6.84
CA LEU A 269 -12.52 -17.54 6.02
C LEU A 269 -13.48 -16.35 5.94
N SER A 270 -13.67 -15.59 7.03
CA SER A 270 -14.50 -14.38 6.99
C SER A 270 -13.87 -13.29 6.11
N CYS A 271 -12.55 -13.07 6.17
CA CYS A 271 -11.83 -12.19 5.24
C CYS A 271 -12.04 -12.59 3.78
N TYR A 272 -12.04 -13.89 3.49
CA TYR A 272 -12.29 -14.40 2.14
C TYR A 272 -13.75 -14.18 1.70
N LEU A 273 -14.72 -14.50 2.56
CA LEU A 273 -16.14 -14.35 2.30
C LEU A 273 -16.56 -12.89 2.05
N MET A 274 -15.88 -11.94 2.69
CA MET A 274 -16.13 -10.49 2.49
C MET A 274 -15.91 -10.01 1.06
N ARG A 275 -15.27 -10.81 0.19
CA ARG A 275 -15.19 -10.53 -1.25
C ARG A 275 -16.51 -10.76 -1.99
N PHE A 276 -17.41 -11.54 -1.40
CA PHE A 276 -18.68 -11.97 -2.01
C PHE A 276 -19.90 -11.50 -1.22
N ILE A 277 -19.72 -11.20 0.06
CA ILE A 277 -20.78 -10.82 1.00
C ILE A 277 -20.49 -9.41 1.51
N SER A 278 -21.45 -8.51 1.32
CA SER A 278 -21.34 -7.11 1.76
C SER A 278 -21.50 -6.93 3.27
N SER A 279 -22.09 -7.90 3.97
CA SER A 279 -22.28 -7.86 5.42
C SER A 279 -21.17 -8.58 6.18
N ARG A 280 -20.37 -7.80 6.90
CA ARG A 280 -19.33 -8.25 7.86
C ARG A 280 -19.86 -9.26 8.86
N ASP A 281 -20.96 -8.94 9.53
CA ASP A 281 -21.52 -9.79 10.57
C ASP A 281 -21.99 -11.14 10.01
N VAL A 282 -22.52 -11.17 8.79
CA VAL A 282 -22.91 -12.41 8.11
C VAL A 282 -21.69 -13.24 7.73
N ALA A 283 -20.64 -12.62 7.18
CA ALA A 283 -19.41 -13.32 6.83
C ALA A 283 -18.74 -13.96 8.06
N ILE A 284 -18.67 -13.24 9.18
CA ILE A 284 -18.13 -13.74 10.45
C ILE A 284 -18.99 -14.92 10.95
N LYS A 285 -20.32 -14.79 10.97
CA LYS A 285 -21.24 -15.87 11.39
C LYS A 285 -21.09 -17.14 10.55
N ILE A 286 -21.01 -17.01 9.23
CA ILE A 286 -20.82 -18.16 8.32
C ILE A 286 -19.47 -18.82 8.59
N ALA A 287 -18.40 -18.02 8.72
CA ALA A 287 -17.07 -18.52 8.98
C ALA A 287 -17.00 -19.29 10.31
N ASN A 288 -17.52 -18.72 11.39
CA ASN A 288 -17.53 -19.36 12.71
C ASN A 288 -18.31 -20.68 12.68
N LYS A 289 -19.50 -20.69 12.06
CA LYS A 289 -20.29 -21.91 11.93
C LYS A 289 -19.59 -22.99 11.11
N TYR A 290 -18.82 -22.63 10.10
CA TYR A 290 -18.03 -23.57 9.31
C TYR A 290 -16.85 -24.14 10.13
N VAL A 291 -16.14 -23.28 10.87
CA VAL A 291 -15.05 -23.70 11.77
C VAL A 291 -15.57 -24.64 12.86
N GLU A 292 -16.70 -24.33 13.50
CA GLU A 292 -17.36 -25.21 14.47
C GLU A 292 -17.72 -26.57 13.87
N LYS A 293 -18.29 -26.58 12.65
CA LYS A 293 -18.61 -27.83 11.95
C LYS A 293 -17.39 -28.70 11.71
N LEU A 294 -16.29 -28.11 11.23
CA LEU A 294 -15.02 -28.83 11.04
C LEU A 294 -14.49 -29.40 12.35
N LYS A 295 -14.52 -28.61 13.44
CA LYS A 295 -14.10 -29.07 14.77
C LYS A 295 -14.97 -30.19 15.33
N SER A 296 -16.26 -30.18 15.02
CA SER A 296 -17.21 -31.23 15.43
C SER A 296 -17.12 -32.52 14.61
N GLY A 297 -16.25 -32.59 13.60
CA GLY A 297 -16.07 -33.79 12.77
C GLY A 297 -17.29 -34.14 11.89
N VAL A 298 -18.22 -33.20 11.71
CA VAL A 298 -19.38 -33.38 10.82
C VAL A 298 -18.88 -33.28 9.38
N VAL A 299 -18.47 -34.42 8.83
CA VAL A 299 -18.23 -34.60 7.40
C VAL A 299 -19.49 -34.16 6.67
N LEU A 300 -19.34 -33.26 5.69
CA LEU A 300 -20.40 -32.96 4.74
C LEU A 300 -20.77 -34.28 4.04
N GLU A 301 -21.80 -34.97 4.53
CA GLU A 301 -22.51 -35.96 3.74
C GLU A 301 -23.00 -35.22 2.50
N SER A 302 -22.28 -35.46 1.41
CA SER A 302 -22.62 -35.06 0.07
C SER A 302 -23.99 -35.65 -0.25
N ASN A 303 -25.05 -34.83 -0.09
CA ASN A 303 -26.39 -35.10 -0.59
C ASN A 303 -26.47 -35.19 -2.14
N SER A 304 -25.36 -35.51 -2.83
CA SER A 304 -25.28 -35.70 -4.27
C SER A 304 -25.33 -37.18 -4.70
N ILE A 305 -25.47 -38.15 -3.80
CA ILE A 305 -25.56 -39.58 -4.19
C ILE A 305 -26.98 -40.17 -4.05
N GLN A 306 -27.93 -39.45 -3.45
CA GLN A 306 -29.33 -39.93 -3.36
C GLN A 306 -30.15 -39.72 -4.64
N SER A 307 -29.75 -38.83 -5.56
CA SER A 307 -30.50 -38.58 -6.82
C SER A 307 -30.13 -39.55 -7.95
N GLU A 308 -28.92 -40.10 -7.99
CA GLU A 308 -28.54 -41.08 -9.04
C GLU A 308 -29.05 -42.50 -8.78
N LYS A 309 -29.26 -42.90 -7.51
CA LYS A 309 -29.83 -44.22 -7.18
C LYS A 309 -31.34 -44.33 -7.45
N ASN A 310 -32.06 -43.21 -7.51
CA ASN A 310 -33.48 -43.21 -7.84
C ASN A 310 -33.77 -43.18 -9.36
N MET A 311 -32.82 -42.72 -10.20
CA MET A 311 -32.98 -42.81 -11.65
C MET A 311 -32.57 -44.16 -12.24
N ARG A 312 -31.69 -44.94 -11.59
CA ARG A 312 -31.31 -46.29 -12.05
C ARG A 312 -32.26 -47.41 -11.62
N LYS A 313 -33.37 -47.08 -10.95
CA LYS A 313 -34.47 -48.03 -10.64
C LYS A 313 -35.71 -47.83 -11.50
N MET A 314 -35.67 -46.91 -12.47
CA MET A 314 -36.77 -46.66 -13.43
C MET A 314 -36.36 -46.88 -14.90
N GLN A 315 -35.29 -47.63 -15.15
CA GLN A 315 -34.93 -48.21 -16.45
C GLN A 315 -34.77 -49.72 -16.29
#